data_AF-A0A3N1HN55-F1
#
_entry.id   AF-A0A3N1HN55-F1
#
_cell.length_a   1.000
_cell.length_b   1.000
_cell.length_c   1.000
_cell.angle_alpha   90.00
_cell.angle_beta   90.00
_cell.angle_gamma   90.00
#
_symmetry.space_group_name_H-M   'P 1'
#
loop_
_entity.id
_entity.type
_entity.pdbx_description
1 polymer ?
#
loop_
_entity_poly.entity_id
_entity_poly.type
_entity_poly.pdbx_seq_one_letter_code
_entity_poly.pdbx_strand_id
1 'polypeptide(L)'
;MARATITPQQLRDHVLTLGEKHPPISLDSVDRTVHDAVGVRETFGPVIGYLSRVELEVDRNVLELLTLLPEVDETDRLFFADVWQPQEIQHGLILDRLQQDLGMDPAEPNTTVISPKVRVLGALSHLRPVQEVARLLYYLTGAATERSAVLAYNKLSAGLEDMGEHAIARTVVAPIKQQEPGHFAYYRLAATQMVQAGVLKPWQVRLTQVLRRRSFALVGVNKPGQDADYGQVVSTLGLEEDLAGFARDISRVERELLWAGQRGMEVPGYVLAALKDAVGAYRDRVATGGAATA
;
A
#
# COMPACT_ATOMS: atom_id res chain seq x y z
N MET A 1 10.10 6.28 -28.35
CA MET A 1 9.14 7.41 -28.23
C MET A 1 9.38 8.09 -26.90
N ALA A 2 9.52 9.42 -26.86
CA ALA A 2 9.61 10.14 -25.58
C ALA A 2 8.27 9.95 -24.83
N ARG A 3 8.33 9.58 -23.54
CA ARG A 3 7.12 9.49 -22.70
C ARG A 3 6.49 10.88 -22.62
N ALA A 4 5.15 10.95 -22.66
CA ALA A 4 4.43 12.19 -22.46
C ALA A 4 4.86 12.82 -21.12
N THR A 5 5.15 14.12 -21.14
CA THR A 5 5.48 14.89 -19.94
C THR A 5 4.21 15.08 -19.11
N ILE A 6 4.26 14.71 -17.84
CA ILE A 6 3.15 14.90 -16.90
C ILE A 6 3.20 16.33 -16.36
N THR A 7 2.08 17.04 -16.42
CA THR A 7 1.97 18.41 -15.89
C THR A 7 1.37 18.42 -14.48
N PRO A 8 1.63 19.47 -13.68
CA PRO A 8 0.96 19.64 -12.37
C PRO A 8 -0.57 19.66 -12.49
N GLN A 9 -1.11 20.26 -13.56
CA GLN A 9 -2.55 20.31 -13.80
C GLN A 9 -3.12 18.90 -14.02
N GLN A 10 -2.45 18.05 -14.79
CA GLN A 10 -2.91 16.66 -14.99
C GLN A 10 -2.94 15.87 -13.68
N LEU A 11 -2.00 16.11 -12.77
CA LEU A 11 -2.01 15.48 -11.44
C LEU A 11 -3.21 15.96 -10.62
N ARG A 12 -3.46 17.28 -10.60
CA ARG A 12 -4.62 17.86 -9.90
C ARG A 12 -5.95 17.35 -10.48
N ASP A 13 -6.09 17.32 -11.80
CA ASP A 13 -7.30 16.84 -12.48
C ASP A 13 -7.56 15.37 -12.14
N HIS A 14 -6.50 14.55 -12.05
CA HIS A 14 -6.60 13.16 -11.61
C HIS A 14 -7.16 13.06 -10.18
N VAL A 15 -6.62 13.84 -9.23
CA VAL A 15 -7.07 13.85 -7.84
C VAL A 15 -8.54 14.27 -7.73
N LEU A 16 -8.93 15.35 -8.41
CA LEU A 16 -10.31 15.85 -8.40
C LEU A 16 -11.27 14.81 -9.00
N THR A 17 -10.91 14.22 -10.14
CA THR A 17 -11.71 13.18 -10.80
C THR A 17 -11.85 11.94 -9.92
N LEU A 18 -10.77 11.55 -9.23
CA LEU A 18 -10.78 10.41 -8.32
C LEU A 18 -11.76 10.64 -7.16
N GLY A 19 -11.66 11.79 -6.48
CA GLY A 19 -12.56 12.15 -5.37
C GLY A 19 -14.02 12.27 -5.79
N GLU A 20 -14.30 12.84 -6.96
CA GLU A 20 -15.67 12.97 -7.47
C GLU A 20 -16.28 11.62 -7.88
N LYS A 21 -15.54 10.79 -8.61
CA LYS A 21 -16.07 9.52 -9.15
C LYS A 21 -16.14 8.42 -8.12
N HIS A 22 -15.27 8.46 -7.11
CA HIS A 22 -15.12 7.39 -6.14
C HIS A 22 -15.10 7.97 -4.73
N PRO A 23 -16.20 8.57 -4.22
CA PRO A 23 -16.22 9.09 -2.85
C PRO A 23 -15.97 7.98 -1.81
N PRO A 24 -15.63 8.34 -0.55
CA PRO A 24 -15.53 7.37 0.54
C PRO A 24 -16.77 6.48 0.63
N ILE A 25 -16.56 5.17 0.77
CA ILE A 25 -17.64 4.17 0.80
C ILE A 25 -18.33 4.27 2.16
N SER A 26 -19.65 4.43 2.19
CA SER A 26 -20.39 4.45 3.47
C SER A 26 -20.53 3.04 4.03
N LEU A 27 -20.33 2.85 5.33
CA LEU A 27 -20.59 1.58 6.01
C LEU A 27 -22.05 1.08 5.84
N ASP A 28 -23.01 1.99 5.66
CA ASP A 28 -24.43 1.63 5.44
C ASP A 28 -24.72 1.21 3.99
N SER A 29 -23.77 1.44 3.07
CA SER A 29 -23.91 1.09 1.66
C SER A 29 -23.47 -0.32 1.31
N VAL A 30 -22.85 -1.03 2.26
CA VAL A 30 -22.28 -2.37 2.04
C VAL A 30 -23.15 -3.46 2.66
N ASP A 31 -23.34 -4.56 1.93
CA ASP A 31 -24.01 -5.76 2.40
C ASP A 31 -22.95 -6.74 2.93
N ARG A 32 -22.92 -6.88 4.25
CA ARG A 32 -21.98 -7.77 4.96
C ARG A 32 -22.57 -9.14 5.27
N THR A 33 -23.61 -9.57 4.55
CA THR A 33 -24.13 -10.93 4.67
C THR A 33 -23.06 -11.94 4.27
N VAL A 34 -22.78 -12.90 5.16
CA VAL A 34 -21.83 -14.01 4.92
C VAL A 34 -22.58 -15.33 5.00
N HIS A 35 -22.42 -16.19 4.01
CA HIS A 35 -23.10 -17.48 3.95
C HIS A 35 -22.38 -18.56 4.77
N ASP A 36 -21.07 -18.63 4.67
CA ASP A 36 -20.18 -19.54 5.40
C ASP A 36 -19.11 -18.75 6.16
N ALA A 37 -19.51 -18.14 7.27
CA ALA A 37 -18.61 -17.34 8.10
C ALA A 37 -17.40 -18.14 8.62
N VAL A 38 -17.55 -19.44 8.87
CA VAL A 38 -16.46 -20.30 9.35
C VAL A 38 -15.45 -20.51 8.23
N GLY A 39 -15.90 -20.93 7.05
CA GLY A 39 -15.02 -21.13 5.90
C GLY A 39 -14.30 -19.85 5.47
N VAL A 40 -14.99 -18.70 5.46
CA VAL A 40 -14.38 -17.40 5.15
C VAL A 40 -13.33 -17.03 6.20
N ARG A 41 -13.63 -17.22 7.49
CA ARG A 41 -12.67 -16.94 8.56
C ARG A 41 -11.43 -17.83 8.45
N GLU A 42 -11.61 -19.13 8.22
CA GLU A 42 -10.49 -20.08 8.13
C GLU A 42 -9.61 -19.80 6.91
N THR A 43 -10.21 -19.42 5.78
CA THR A 43 -9.48 -19.18 4.53
C THR A 43 -8.90 -17.77 4.46
N PHE A 44 -9.75 -16.75 4.65
CA PHE A 44 -9.42 -15.34 4.40
C PHE A 44 -9.37 -14.48 5.66
N GLY A 45 -9.70 -15.00 6.85
CA GLY A 45 -9.60 -14.25 8.10
C GLY A 45 -8.26 -13.56 8.30
N PRO A 46 -7.11 -14.25 8.16
CA PRO A 46 -5.79 -13.62 8.27
C PRO A 46 -5.56 -12.49 7.25
N VAL A 47 -6.12 -12.61 6.04
CA VAL A 47 -6.03 -11.56 5.00
C VAL A 47 -6.89 -10.36 5.39
N ILE A 48 -8.15 -10.58 5.76
CA ILE A 48 -9.09 -9.52 6.14
C ILE A 48 -8.55 -8.76 7.35
N GLY A 49 -8.06 -9.46 8.38
CA GLY A 49 -7.47 -8.84 9.57
C GLY A 49 -6.18 -8.07 9.27
N TYR A 50 -5.34 -8.59 8.36
CA TYR A 50 -4.15 -7.86 7.93
C TYR A 50 -4.50 -6.57 7.19
N LEU A 51 -5.43 -6.65 6.23
CA LEU A 51 -5.85 -5.49 5.44
C LEU A 51 -6.56 -4.47 6.32
N SER A 52 -7.51 -4.86 7.17
CA SER A 52 -8.23 -3.94 8.06
C SER A 52 -7.29 -3.11 8.92
N ARG A 53 -6.27 -3.76 9.53
CA ARG A 53 -5.23 -3.07 10.30
C ARG A 53 -4.44 -2.10 9.43
N VAL A 54 -3.99 -2.53 8.25
CA VAL A 54 -3.16 -1.70 7.37
C VAL A 54 -3.91 -0.47 6.87
N GLU A 55 -5.17 -0.62 6.47
CA GLU A 55 -5.97 0.53 6.01
C GLU A 55 -6.24 1.50 7.18
N LEU A 56 -6.52 0.99 8.38
CA LEU A 56 -6.70 1.85 9.55
C LEU A 56 -5.41 2.53 10.04
N GLU A 57 -4.23 2.03 9.67
CA GLU A 57 -2.95 2.71 9.92
C GLU A 57 -2.74 3.95 9.03
N VAL A 58 -3.67 4.26 8.12
CA VAL A 58 -3.64 5.47 7.28
C VAL A 58 -3.47 6.75 8.08
N ASP A 59 -4.11 6.87 9.25
CA ASP A 59 -3.99 8.04 10.11
C ASP A 59 -2.54 8.26 10.56
N ARG A 60 -1.82 7.18 10.91
CA ARG A 60 -0.39 7.26 11.18
C ARG A 60 0.37 7.67 9.93
N ASN A 61 0.04 7.11 8.77
CA ASN A 61 0.72 7.46 7.51
C ASN A 61 0.56 8.94 7.17
N VAL A 62 -0.61 9.54 7.46
CA VAL A 62 -0.84 10.98 7.34
C VAL A 62 0.01 11.77 8.34
N LEU A 63 0.12 11.32 9.59
CA LEU A 63 1.03 11.95 10.56
C LEU A 63 2.51 11.88 10.13
N GLU A 64 2.93 10.77 9.53
CA GLU A 64 4.27 10.63 8.97
C GLU A 64 4.48 11.59 7.78
N LEU A 65 3.48 11.72 6.90
CA LEU A 65 3.50 12.70 5.80
C LEU A 65 3.66 14.13 6.30
N LEU A 66 2.83 14.55 7.26
CA LEU A 66 2.90 15.89 7.87
C LEU A 66 4.26 16.14 8.54
N THR A 67 4.90 15.09 9.05
CA THR A 67 6.24 15.16 9.63
C THR A 67 7.32 15.26 8.56
N LEU A 68 7.20 14.51 7.47
CA LEU A 68 8.22 14.39 6.43
C LEU A 68 8.18 15.51 5.38
N LEU A 69 7.01 16.12 5.19
CA LEU A 69 6.72 17.10 4.15
C LEU A 69 6.24 18.43 4.76
N PRO A 70 7.12 19.20 5.43
CA PRO A 70 6.72 20.46 6.07
C PRO A 70 6.22 21.51 5.07
N GLU A 71 6.66 21.44 3.81
CA GLU A 71 6.18 22.29 2.71
C GLU A 71 5.48 21.44 1.63
N VAL A 72 4.35 20.84 1.98
CA VAL A 72 3.53 20.04 1.05
C VAL A 72 2.84 20.94 0.01
N ASP A 73 2.82 20.55 -1.26
CA ASP A 73 2.10 21.31 -2.27
C ASP A 73 0.58 21.09 -2.19
N GLU A 74 -0.19 21.99 -2.82
CA GLU A 74 -1.65 21.96 -2.71
C GLU A 74 -2.27 20.67 -3.28
N THR A 75 -1.63 20.05 -4.28
CA THR A 75 -2.16 18.83 -4.92
C THR A 75 -1.90 17.61 -4.04
N ASP A 76 -0.71 17.51 -3.44
CA ASP A 76 -0.41 16.53 -2.39
C ASP A 76 -1.39 16.69 -1.22
N ARG A 77 -1.60 17.91 -0.70
CA ARG A 77 -2.54 18.15 0.40
C ARG A 77 -3.96 17.69 0.04
N LEU A 78 -4.44 18.10 -1.13
CA LEU A 78 -5.77 17.72 -1.64
C LEU A 78 -5.89 16.20 -1.73
N PHE A 79 -4.89 15.51 -2.29
CA PHE A 79 -4.92 14.06 -2.40
C PHE A 79 -4.96 13.40 -1.02
N PHE A 80 -3.99 13.70 -0.14
CA PHE A 80 -3.86 12.99 1.12
C PHE A 80 -5.01 13.28 2.09
N ALA A 81 -5.38 14.55 2.26
CA ALA A 81 -6.35 14.96 3.28
C ALA A 81 -7.81 14.85 2.80
N ASP A 82 -8.07 15.16 1.53
CA ASP A 82 -9.45 15.36 1.05
C ASP A 82 -9.95 14.16 0.21
N VAL A 83 -9.06 13.27 -0.25
CA VAL A 83 -9.43 12.11 -1.10
C VAL A 83 -8.98 10.79 -0.47
N TRP A 84 -7.68 10.56 -0.34
CA TRP A 84 -7.09 9.29 0.07
C TRP A 84 -7.43 8.92 1.50
N GLN A 85 -7.08 9.75 2.50
CA GLN A 85 -7.33 9.41 3.91
C GLN A 85 -8.82 9.10 4.20
N PRO A 86 -9.80 9.90 3.76
CA PRO A 86 -11.21 9.57 3.98
C PRO A 86 -11.64 8.25 3.35
N GLN A 87 -11.08 7.89 2.18
CA GLN A 87 -11.34 6.61 1.51
C GLN A 87 -10.76 5.44 2.30
N GLU A 88 -9.46 5.49 2.61
CA GLU A 88 -8.75 4.44 3.35
C GLU A 88 -9.36 4.17 4.73
N ILE A 89 -9.76 5.22 5.46
CA ILE A 89 -10.44 5.07 6.75
C ILE A 89 -11.72 4.24 6.57
N GLN A 90 -12.52 4.50 5.53
CA GLN A 90 -13.72 3.71 5.27
C GLN A 90 -13.39 2.28 4.88
N HIS A 91 -12.34 2.04 4.10
CA HIS A 91 -11.90 0.68 3.75
C HIS A 91 -11.57 -0.11 5.02
N GLY A 92 -10.75 0.48 5.89
CA GLY A 92 -10.36 -0.11 7.16
C GLY A 92 -11.55 -0.38 8.09
N LEU A 93 -12.46 0.58 8.25
CA LEU A 93 -13.66 0.41 9.08
C LEU A 93 -14.61 -0.67 8.55
N ILE A 94 -14.80 -0.74 7.23
CA ILE A 94 -15.65 -1.75 6.60
C ILE A 94 -15.05 -3.15 6.78
N LEU A 95 -13.74 -3.30 6.55
CA LEU A 95 -13.04 -4.57 6.70
C LEU A 95 -12.97 -5.02 8.16
N ASP A 96 -12.71 -4.09 9.09
CA ASP A 96 -12.73 -4.37 10.52
C ASP A 96 -14.12 -4.82 10.97
N ARG A 97 -15.18 -4.18 10.46
CA ARG A 97 -16.53 -4.63 10.79
C ARG A 97 -16.86 -5.99 10.20
N LEU A 98 -16.42 -6.27 8.97
CA LEU A 98 -16.54 -7.60 8.37
C LEU A 98 -15.79 -8.66 9.21
N GLN A 99 -14.58 -8.37 9.68
CA GLN A 99 -13.84 -9.32 10.53
C GLN A 99 -14.60 -9.65 11.83
N GLN A 100 -15.22 -8.63 12.45
CA GLN A 100 -16.04 -8.83 13.64
C GLN A 100 -17.31 -9.66 13.34
N ASP A 101 -17.92 -9.44 12.17
CA ASP A 101 -19.07 -10.24 11.71
C ASP A 101 -18.67 -11.72 11.45
N LEU A 102 -17.38 -11.99 11.16
CA LEU A 102 -16.78 -13.34 11.11
C LEU A 102 -16.39 -13.90 12.50
N GLY A 103 -16.60 -13.15 13.57
CA GLY A 103 -16.27 -13.55 14.95
C GLY A 103 -14.78 -13.49 15.27
N MET A 104 -14.03 -12.63 14.58
CA MET A 104 -12.64 -12.30 14.91
C MET A 104 -12.58 -11.05 15.80
N ASP A 105 -11.46 -10.86 16.49
CA ASP A 105 -11.25 -9.66 17.30
C ASP A 105 -11.09 -8.41 16.42
N PRO A 106 -11.48 -7.23 16.91
CA PRO A 106 -11.26 -5.97 16.20
C PRO A 106 -9.76 -5.72 15.92
N ALA A 107 -9.47 -4.99 14.85
CA ALA A 107 -8.11 -4.66 14.48
C ALA A 107 -7.46 -3.72 15.51
N GLU A 108 -6.17 -3.91 15.75
CA GLU A 108 -5.37 -3.03 16.61
C GLU A 108 -4.34 -2.21 15.78
N PRO A 109 -4.80 -1.20 15.02
CA PRO A 109 -3.92 -0.37 14.22
C PRO A 109 -3.06 0.57 15.09
N ASN A 110 -1.82 0.78 14.69
CA ASN A 110 -1.02 1.89 15.23
C ASN A 110 -1.33 3.18 14.46
N THR A 111 -2.17 4.03 15.04
CA THR A 111 -2.62 5.29 14.41
C THR A 111 -1.81 6.52 14.81
N THR A 112 -0.92 6.43 15.81
CA THR A 112 -0.31 7.64 16.42
C THR A 112 1.21 7.60 16.55
N VAL A 113 1.82 6.42 16.57
CA VAL A 113 3.25 6.31 16.89
C VAL A 113 4.10 6.49 15.63
N ILE A 114 4.71 7.67 15.52
CA ILE A 114 5.75 7.99 14.53
C ILE A 114 7.12 7.56 15.06
N SER A 115 7.88 6.80 14.27
CA SER A 115 9.20 6.32 14.67
C SER A 115 10.21 7.46 14.88
N PRO A 116 11.19 7.32 15.80
CA PRO A 116 12.25 8.32 15.98
C PRO A 116 13.03 8.63 14.69
N LYS A 117 13.22 7.63 13.81
CA LYS A 117 13.90 7.81 12.53
C LYS A 117 13.11 8.74 11.60
N VAL A 118 11.79 8.58 11.54
CA VAL A 118 10.90 9.46 10.75
C VAL A 118 10.90 10.87 11.33
N ARG A 119 10.88 11.03 12.66
CA ARG A 119 10.96 12.36 13.31
C ARG A 119 12.27 13.08 12.99
N VAL A 120 13.40 12.39 13.05
CA VAL A 120 14.71 12.95 12.67
C VAL A 120 14.73 13.33 11.19
N LEU A 121 14.22 12.46 10.32
CA LEU A 121 14.13 12.78 8.89
C LEU A 121 13.22 14.00 8.65
N GLY A 122 12.09 14.11 9.34
CA GLY A 122 11.19 15.26 9.28
C GLY A 122 11.86 16.57 9.70
N ALA A 123 12.63 16.55 10.79
CA ALA A 123 13.42 17.71 11.20
C ALA A 123 14.44 18.13 10.12
N LEU A 124 15.07 17.16 9.43
CA LEU A 124 15.97 17.43 8.32
C LEU A 124 15.24 17.86 7.04
N SER A 125 13.98 17.45 6.85
CA SER A 125 13.15 17.80 5.69
C SER A 125 12.81 19.29 5.61
N HIS A 126 13.05 20.09 6.65
CA HIS A 126 13.02 21.56 6.49
C HIS A 126 14.09 22.07 5.51
N LEU A 127 15.11 21.26 5.20
CA LEU A 127 16.01 21.50 4.08
C LEU A 127 15.38 20.94 2.80
N ARG A 128 14.99 21.83 1.88
CA ARG A 128 14.36 21.45 0.61
C ARG A 128 15.01 20.27 -0.14
N PRO A 129 16.35 20.16 -0.27
CA PRO A 129 16.95 19.00 -0.93
C PRO A 129 16.69 17.66 -0.23
N VAL A 130 16.54 17.68 1.10
CA VAL A 130 16.18 16.51 1.91
C VAL A 130 14.69 16.19 1.75
N GLN A 131 13.83 17.20 1.81
CA GLN A 131 12.39 17.04 1.57
C GLN A 131 12.13 16.38 0.22
N GLU A 132 12.80 16.83 -0.84
CA GLU A 132 12.60 16.30 -2.19
C GLU A 132 12.99 14.80 -2.27
N VAL A 133 14.04 14.39 -1.57
CA VAL A 133 14.42 12.97 -1.47
C VAL A 133 13.39 12.19 -0.65
N ALA A 134 12.95 12.71 0.49
CA ALA A 134 11.94 12.09 1.34
C ALA A 134 10.60 11.93 0.61
N ARG A 135 10.18 12.96 -0.14
CA ARG A 135 8.95 12.95 -0.94
C ARG A 135 9.00 11.91 -2.04
N LEU A 136 10.11 11.82 -2.77
CA LEU A 136 10.25 10.76 -3.78
C LEU A 136 10.23 9.37 -3.15
N LEU A 137 10.93 9.16 -2.02
CA LEU A 137 10.86 7.88 -1.31
C LEU A 137 9.43 7.54 -0.90
N TYR A 138 8.68 8.52 -0.41
CA TYR A 138 7.29 8.35 -0.02
C TYR A 138 6.42 7.95 -1.22
N TYR A 139 6.52 8.65 -2.36
CA TYR A 139 5.74 8.29 -3.55
C TYR A 139 6.07 6.89 -4.07
N LEU A 140 7.32 6.45 -3.97
CA LEU A 140 7.70 5.10 -4.37
C LEU A 140 7.18 4.03 -3.40
N THR A 141 7.14 4.34 -2.10
CA THR A 141 6.49 3.50 -1.10
C THR A 141 4.99 3.40 -1.39
N GLY A 142 4.29 4.53 -1.52
CA GLY A 142 2.86 4.56 -1.86
C GLY A 142 2.57 3.78 -3.14
N ALA A 143 3.28 4.04 -4.23
CA ALA A 143 3.08 3.30 -5.48
C ALA A 143 3.25 1.77 -5.35
N ALA A 144 4.19 1.31 -4.52
CA ALA A 144 4.36 -0.12 -4.26
C ALA A 144 3.22 -0.67 -3.38
N THR A 145 2.79 0.11 -2.38
CA THR A 145 1.68 -0.23 -1.48
C THR A 145 0.37 -0.34 -2.22
N GLU A 146 -0.06 0.70 -2.92
CA GLU A 146 -1.33 0.71 -3.66
C GLU A 146 -1.33 -0.39 -4.73
N ARG A 147 -0.19 -0.64 -5.39
CA ARG A 147 -0.11 -1.74 -6.36
C ARG A 147 -0.28 -3.12 -5.69
N SER A 148 0.24 -3.29 -4.48
CA SER A 148 0.05 -4.50 -3.69
C SER A 148 -1.41 -4.67 -3.29
N ALA A 149 -2.07 -3.59 -2.83
CA ALA A 149 -3.48 -3.57 -2.47
C ALA A 149 -4.38 -3.93 -3.66
N VAL A 150 -4.17 -3.31 -4.84
CA VAL A 150 -4.87 -3.68 -6.08
C VAL A 150 -4.78 -5.19 -6.35
N LEU A 151 -3.59 -5.79 -6.24
CA LEU A 151 -3.40 -7.22 -6.52
C LEU A 151 -4.04 -8.10 -5.45
N ALA A 152 -3.93 -7.70 -4.18
CA ALA A 152 -4.54 -8.41 -3.06
C ALA A 152 -6.07 -8.42 -3.13
N TYR A 153 -6.71 -7.26 -3.33
CA TYR A 153 -8.16 -7.18 -3.46
C TYR A 153 -8.70 -7.90 -4.69
N ASN A 154 -7.94 -7.95 -5.79
CA ASN A 154 -8.31 -8.77 -6.94
C ASN A 154 -8.38 -10.27 -6.59
N LYS A 155 -7.39 -10.78 -5.86
CA LYS A 155 -7.35 -12.18 -5.43
C LYS A 155 -8.39 -12.49 -4.37
N LEU A 156 -8.55 -11.62 -3.38
CA LEU A 156 -9.58 -11.75 -2.35
C LEU A 156 -10.99 -11.74 -2.95
N SER A 157 -11.29 -10.80 -3.85
CA SER A 157 -12.58 -10.72 -4.54
C SER A 157 -12.88 -12.01 -5.32
N ALA A 158 -11.90 -12.53 -6.06
CA ALA A 158 -12.07 -13.78 -6.82
C ALA A 158 -12.31 -14.97 -5.88
N GLY A 159 -11.50 -15.10 -4.81
CA GLY A 159 -11.64 -16.18 -3.84
C GLY A 159 -13.00 -16.16 -3.12
N LEU A 160 -13.51 -14.99 -2.75
CA LEU A 160 -14.83 -14.85 -2.15
C LEU A 160 -15.95 -15.21 -3.14
N GLU A 161 -15.85 -14.78 -4.41
CA GLU A 161 -16.82 -15.18 -5.45
C GLU A 161 -16.81 -16.71 -5.67
N ASP A 162 -15.63 -17.34 -5.67
CA ASP A 162 -15.48 -18.80 -5.82
C ASP A 162 -16.09 -19.58 -4.64
N MET A 163 -16.11 -18.97 -3.43
CA MET A 163 -16.80 -19.50 -2.25
C MET A 163 -18.32 -19.24 -2.25
N GLY A 164 -18.84 -18.48 -3.21
CA GLY A 164 -20.25 -18.07 -3.27
C GLY A 164 -20.60 -16.86 -2.38
N GLU A 165 -19.60 -16.16 -1.84
CA GLU A 165 -19.77 -15.02 -0.95
C GLU A 165 -19.97 -13.71 -1.71
N HIS A 166 -21.05 -13.66 -2.49
CA HIS A 166 -21.32 -12.58 -3.45
C HIS A 166 -21.57 -11.21 -2.79
N ALA A 167 -22.21 -11.17 -1.61
CA ALA A 167 -22.54 -9.91 -0.94
C ALA A 167 -21.27 -9.15 -0.56
N ILE A 168 -20.38 -9.79 0.20
CA ILE A 168 -19.10 -9.18 0.61
C ILE A 168 -18.14 -8.99 -0.57
N ALA A 169 -18.10 -9.90 -1.55
CA ALA A 169 -17.26 -9.70 -2.73
C ALA A 169 -17.66 -8.45 -3.53
N ARG A 170 -18.97 -8.23 -3.73
CA ARG A 170 -19.47 -7.16 -4.63
C ARG A 170 -19.69 -5.83 -3.94
N THR A 171 -19.99 -5.82 -2.64
CA THR A 171 -20.36 -4.59 -1.93
C THR A 171 -19.30 -4.15 -0.94
N VAL A 172 -18.45 -5.05 -0.43
CA VAL A 172 -17.29 -4.68 0.40
C VAL A 172 -16.03 -4.59 -0.45
N VAL A 173 -15.60 -5.70 -1.06
CA VAL A 173 -14.29 -5.77 -1.71
C VAL A 173 -14.26 -5.03 -3.05
N ALA A 174 -15.27 -5.21 -3.91
CA ALA A 174 -15.25 -4.62 -5.24
C ALA A 174 -15.26 -3.08 -5.24
N PRO A 175 -15.99 -2.37 -4.36
CA PRO A 175 -15.93 -0.91 -4.30
C PRO A 175 -14.57 -0.41 -3.81
N ILE A 176 -13.97 -1.04 -2.80
CA ILE A 176 -12.60 -0.72 -2.34
C ILE A 176 -11.62 -0.87 -3.51
N LYS A 177 -11.64 -2.04 -4.17
CA LYS A 177 -10.85 -2.35 -5.37
C LYS A 177 -11.00 -1.34 -6.51
N GLN A 178 -12.11 -0.60 -6.61
CA GLN A 178 -12.29 0.43 -7.63
C GLN A 178 -11.51 1.72 -7.33
N GLN A 179 -11.19 1.99 -6.06
CA GLN A 179 -10.49 3.21 -5.63
C GLN A 179 -8.97 3.05 -5.74
N GLU A 180 -8.44 1.88 -5.35
CA GLU A 180 -7.01 1.53 -5.35
C GLU A 180 -6.22 1.91 -6.63
N PRO A 181 -6.74 1.66 -7.86
CA PRO A 181 -6.01 2.01 -9.07
C PRO A 181 -5.84 3.54 -9.22
N GLY A 182 -6.77 4.31 -8.66
CA GLY A 182 -6.71 5.76 -8.60
C GLY A 182 -5.60 6.26 -7.69
N HIS A 183 -5.45 5.66 -6.50
CA HIS A 183 -4.35 5.96 -5.58
C HIS A 183 -3.00 5.57 -6.18
N PHE A 184 -2.90 4.36 -6.74
CA PHE A 184 -1.70 3.92 -7.45
C PHE A 184 -1.32 4.89 -8.57
N ALA A 185 -2.31 5.33 -9.35
CA ALA A 185 -2.09 6.28 -10.44
C ALA A 185 -1.56 7.61 -9.92
N TYR A 186 -2.08 8.12 -8.79
CA TYR A 186 -1.57 9.34 -8.16
C TYR A 186 -0.07 9.24 -7.87
N TYR A 187 0.33 8.25 -7.07
CA TYR A 187 1.73 8.08 -6.67
C TYR A 187 2.66 7.91 -7.87
N ARG A 188 2.25 7.12 -8.86
CA ARG A 188 3.00 6.96 -10.10
C ARG A 188 3.16 8.28 -10.85
N LEU A 189 2.08 9.03 -11.03
CA LEU A 189 2.10 10.31 -11.75
C LEU A 189 2.95 11.34 -11.00
N ALA A 190 2.79 11.47 -9.69
CA ALA A 190 3.54 12.39 -8.85
C ALA A 190 5.05 12.09 -8.87
N ALA A 191 5.44 10.83 -8.66
CA ALA A 191 6.85 10.41 -8.74
C ALA A 191 7.44 10.67 -10.14
N THR A 192 6.69 10.35 -11.20
CA THR A 192 7.15 10.54 -12.57
C THR A 192 7.28 12.02 -12.92
N GLN A 193 6.30 12.84 -12.56
CA GLN A 193 6.32 14.28 -12.77
C GLN A 193 7.53 14.91 -12.07
N MET A 194 7.79 14.53 -10.82
CA MET A 194 8.90 15.05 -10.03
C MET A 194 10.26 14.76 -10.68
N VAL A 195 10.43 13.55 -11.25
CA VAL A 195 11.64 13.16 -11.99
C VAL A 195 11.74 13.87 -13.34
N GLN A 196 10.64 13.93 -14.11
CA GLN A 196 10.60 14.58 -15.43
C GLN A 196 10.86 16.09 -15.35
N ALA A 197 10.32 16.75 -14.33
CA ALA A 197 10.50 18.18 -14.09
C ALA A 197 11.90 18.53 -13.54
N GLY A 198 12.76 17.53 -13.31
CA GLY A 198 14.12 17.77 -12.81
C GLY A 198 14.16 18.35 -11.40
N VAL A 199 13.15 18.06 -10.57
CA VAL A 199 13.10 18.55 -9.18
C VAL A 199 14.30 18.03 -8.40
N LEU A 200 14.65 16.75 -8.58
CA LEU A 200 15.83 16.15 -7.97
C LEU A 200 17.06 16.33 -8.86
N LYS A 201 18.17 16.76 -8.27
CA LYS A 201 19.49 16.70 -8.91
C LYS A 201 19.95 15.23 -9.09
N PRO A 202 20.87 14.93 -10.02
CA PRO A 202 21.34 13.57 -10.24
C PRO A 202 21.87 12.85 -8.99
N TRP A 203 22.54 13.58 -8.08
CA TRP A 203 23.03 13.00 -6.83
C TRP A 203 21.89 12.69 -5.84
N GLN A 204 20.79 13.46 -5.85
CA GLN A 204 19.61 13.19 -5.04
C GLN A 204 18.93 11.90 -5.52
N VAL A 205 18.81 11.68 -6.84
CA VAL A 205 18.32 10.42 -7.40
C VAL A 205 19.20 9.24 -6.96
N ARG A 206 20.53 9.41 -6.99
CA ARG A 206 21.46 8.38 -6.51
C ARG A 206 21.31 8.13 -5.01
N LEU A 207 21.10 9.16 -4.21
CA LEU A 207 20.82 9.04 -2.79
C LEU A 207 19.50 8.29 -2.54
N THR A 208 18.43 8.64 -3.27
CA THR A 208 17.14 7.94 -3.21
C THR A 208 17.30 6.45 -3.52
N GLN A 209 18.06 6.06 -4.54
CA GLN A 209 18.35 4.65 -4.83
C GLN A 209 18.98 3.91 -3.62
N VAL A 210 19.98 4.54 -2.99
CA VAL A 210 20.71 3.95 -1.86
C VAL A 210 19.81 3.84 -0.64
N LEU A 211 19.04 4.88 -0.34
CA LEU A 211 18.09 4.89 0.76
C LEU A 211 16.99 3.86 0.52
N ARG A 212 16.36 3.86 -0.67
CA ARG A 212 15.31 2.91 -1.03
C ARG A 212 15.75 1.47 -0.86
N ARG A 213 16.95 1.11 -1.30
CA ARG A 213 17.51 -0.25 -1.11
C ARG A 213 17.67 -0.65 0.36
N ARG A 214 17.95 0.32 1.24
CA ARG A 214 18.20 0.07 2.68
C ARG A 214 16.95 0.18 3.54
N SER A 215 15.95 0.91 3.08
CA SER A 215 14.74 1.22 3.84
C SER A 215 13.48 0.64 3.23
N PHE A 216 13.59 -0.20 2.20
CA PHE A 216 12.44 -0.92 1.65
C PHE A 216 11.82 -1.81 2.72
N ALA A 217 10.50 -1.71 2.85
CA ALA A 217 9.70 -2.56 3.71
C ALA A 217 8.44 -2.96 2.93
N LEU A 218 7.91 -4.14 3.26
CA LEU A 218 6.64 -4.61 2.73
C LEU A 218 5.49 -3.86 3.40
N VAL A 219 4.37 -3.78 2.69
CA VAL A 219 3.18 -3.05 3.13
C VAL A 219 2.75 -3.53 4.50
N GLY A 220 2.60 -2.61 5.46
CA GLY A 220 2.10 -2.93 6.80
C GLY A 220 3.10 -3.61 7.74
N VAL A 221 4.35 -3.82 7.31
CA VAL A 221 5.41 -4.46 8.12
C VAL A 221 6.22 -3.39 8.86
N ASN A 222 5.85 -3.15 10.12
CA ASN A 222 6.42 -2.10 10.97
C ASN A 222 7.08 -2.64 12.25
N LYS A 223 6.81 -3.89 12.63
CA LYS A 223 7.31 -4.56 13.84
C LYS A 223 7.77 -5.98 13.54
N PRO A 224 8.64 -6.57 14.39
CA PRO A 224 9.00 -7.98 14.28
C PRO A 224 7.76 -8.88 14.26
N GLY A 225 7.76 -9.91 13.41
CA GLY A 225 6.65 -10.85 13.26
C GLY A 225 5.64 -10.47 12.18
N GLN A 226 5.51 -9.18 11.83
CA GLN A 226 4.57 -8.74 10.78
C GLN A 226 5.01 -9.15 9.37
N ASP A 227 6.28 -9.47 9.18
CA ASP A 227 6.83 -10.08 7.97
C ASP A 227 6.20 -11.46 7.70
N ALA A 228 6.05 -12.28 8.74
CA ALA A 228 5.35 -13.56 8.61
C ALA A 228 3.83 -13.39 8.44
N ASP A 229 3.22 -12.34 9.03
CA ASP A 229 1.81 -12.02 8.78
C ASP A 229 1.59 -11.63 7.29
N TYR A 230 2.47 -10.80 6.74
CA TYR A 230 2.46 -10.47 5.31
C TYR A 230 2.73 -11.71 4.45
N GLY A 231 3.66 -12.57 4.86
CA GLY A 231 3.95 -13.85 4.20
C GLY A 231 2.72 -14.77 4.14
N GLN A 232 1.91 -14.77 5.19
CA GLN A 232 0.63 -15.46 5.21
C GLN A 232 -0.34 -14.88 4.18
N VAL A 233 -0.48 -13.56 4.09
CA VAL A 233 -1.30 -12.91 3.05
C VAL A 233 -0.87 -13.31 1.65
N VAL A 234 0.44 -13.26 1.36
CA VAL A 234 0.99 -13.65 0.05
C VAL A 234 0.67 -15.11 -0.28
N SER A 235 0.79 -16.00 0.71
CA SER A 235 0.55 -17.44 0.53
C SER A 235 -0.95 -17.74 0.36
N THR A 236 -1.81 -17.20 1.23
CA THR A 236 -3.27 -17.37 1.20
C THR A 236 -3.88 -16.87 -0.11
N LEU A 237 -3.38 -15.76 -0.65
CA LEU A 237 -3.88 -15.20 -1.92
C LEU A 237 -3.27 -15.85 -3.17
N GLY A 238 -2.41 -16.87 -3.01
CA GLY A 238 -1.72 -17.55 -4.11
C GLY A 238 -0.76 -16.65 -4.88
N LEU A 239 -0.25 -15.58 -4.26
CA LEU A 239 0.68 -14.65 -4.89
C LEU A 239 2.10 -15.22 -4.96
N GLU A 240 2.41 -16.25 -4.17
CA GLU A 240 3.70 -16.92 -4.20
C GLU A 240 3.93 -17.81 -5.44
N GLU A 241 2.87 -18.19 -6.17
CA GLU A 241 2.95 -19.00 -7.40
C GLU A 241 3.81 -18.32 -8.48
N ASP A 242 3.71 -16.99 -8.59
CA ASP A 242 4.59 -16.15 -9.40
C ASP A 242 5.10 -14.95 -8.58
N LEU A 243 5.89 -15.26 -7.54
CA LEU A 243 6.44 -14.23 -6.65
C LEU A 243 7.33 -13.22 -7.40
N ALA A 244 8.01 -13.65 -8.47
CA ALA A 244 8.81 -12.77 -9.32
C ALA A 244 7.93 -11.80 -10.12
N GLY A 245 6.79 -12.26 -10.64
CA GLY A 245 5.79 -11.42 -11.28
C GLY A 245 5.14 -10.44 -10.32
N PHE A 246 4.79 -10.88 -9.12
CA PHE A 246 4.29 -9.99 -8.06
C PHE A 246 5.32 -8.90 -7.72
N ALA A 247 6.58 -9.29 -7.51
CA ALA A 247 7.68 -8.35 -7.25
C ALA A 247 7.89 -7.36 -8.42
N ARG A 248 7.79 -7.83 -9.66
CA ARG A 248 7.89 -7.00 -10.88
C ARG A 248 6.80 -5.94 -10.94
N ASP A 249 5.58 -6.31 -10.57
CA ASP A 249 4.44 -5.42 -10.60
C ASP A 249 4.53 -4.30 -9.56
N ILE A 250 4.80 -4.66 -8.30
CA ILE A 250 4.88 -3.67 -7.20
C ILE A 250 6.11 -2.76 -7.30
N SER A 251 7.19 -3.26 -7.91
CA SER A 251 8.42 -2.47 -8.11
C SER A 251 8.47 -1.71 -9.44
N ARG A 252 7.44 -1.80 -10.28
CA ARG A 252 7.47 -1.24 -11.65
C ARG A 252 7.82 0.25 -11.68
N VAL A 253 7.18 1.06 -10.82
CA VAL A 253 7.38 2.52 -10.82
C VAL A 253 8.80 2.87 -10.41
N GLU A 254 9.26 2.29 -9.31
CA GLU A 254 10.63 2.53 -8.85
C GLU A 254 11.64 2.03 -9.90
N ARG A 255 11.42 0.84 -10.49
CA ARG A 255 12.26 0.27 -11.57
C ARG A 255 12.48 1.26 -12.70
N GLU A 256 11.38 1.84 -13.18
CA GLU A 256 11.37 2.77 -14.30
C GLU A 256 11.98 4.13 -13.98
N LEU A 257 11.86 4.61 -12.74
CA LEU A 257 12.33 5.95 -12.36
C LEU A 257 13.76 5.94 -11.81
N LEU A 258 14.08 4.97 -10.96
CA LEU A 258 15.37 4.89 -10.29
C LEU A 258 16.37 4.02 -11.06
N TRP A 259 15.96 2.97 -11.77
CA TRP A 259 16.91 2.04 -12.40
C TRP A 259 16.79 1.98 -13.94
N ALA A 260 16.25 3.04 -14.56
CA ALA A 260 16.10 3.14 -16.03
C ALA A 260 17.38 2.82 -16.83
N GLY A 261 18.56 3.15 -16.26
CA GLY A 261 19.86 2.89 -16.89
C GLY A 261 20.37 1.45 -16.76
N GLN A 262 19.75 0.60 -15.93
CA GLN A 262 20.19 -0.78 -15.70
C GLN A 262 19.48 -1.73 -16.66
N ARG A 263 20.11 -1.96 -17.82
CA ARG A 263 19.61 -2.90 -18.84
C ARG A 263 19.43 -4.30 -18.25
N GLY A 264 18.30 -4.93 -18.56
CA GLY A 264 18.00 -6.31 -18.16
C GLY A 264 17.51 -6.48 -16.72
N MET A 265 17.40 -5.41 -15.93
CA MET A 265 16.79 -5.49 -14.61
C MET A 265 15.26 -5.59 -14.73
N GLU A 266 14.71 -6.75 -14.39
CA GLU A 266 13.26 -6.94 -14.31
C GLU A 266 12.70 -6.58 -12.93
N VAL A 267 13.43 -6.87 -11.86
CA VAL A 267 13.01 -6.66 -10.47
C VAL A 267 14.21 -6.19 -9.63
N PRO A 268 14.09 -5.13 -8.81
CA PRO A 268 15.12 -4.79 -7.84
C PRO A 268 15.30 -5.92 -6.82
N GLY A 269 16.52 -6.42 -6.67
CA GLY A 269 16.78 -7.64 -5.89
C GLY A 269 16.36 -7.58 -4.42
N TYR A 270 16.34 -6.40 -3.80
CA TYR A 270 15.90 -6.23 -2.41
C TYR A 270 14.37 -6.38 -2.24
N VAL A 271 13.58 -6.11 -3.28
CA VAL A 271 12.11 -6.31 -3.25
C VAL A 271 11.81 -7.80 -3.25
N LEU A 272 12.41 -8.53 -4.19
CA LEU A 272 12.23 -9.98 -4.28
C LEU A 272 12.79 -10.70 -3.04
N ALA A 273 13.90 -10.22 -2.49
CA ALA A 273 14.44 -10.77 -1.25
C ALA A 273 13.45 -10.59 -0.09
N ALA A 274 12.95 -9.37 0.14
CA ALA A 274 11.97 -9.11 1.20
C ALA A 274 10.71 -9.99 1.07
N LEU A 275 10.19 -10.18 -0.14
CA LEU A 275 9.06 -11.07 -0.39
C LEU A 275 9.35 -12.54 -0.07
N LYS A 276 10.54 -13.02 -0.47
CA LYS A 276 10.98 -14.39 -0.14
C LYS A 276 11.15 -14.57 1.36
N ASP A 277 11.72 -13.58 2.03
CA ASP A 277 11.96 -13.60 3.46
C ASP A 277 10.62 -13.64 4.21
N ALA A 278 9.62 -12.84 3.80
CA ALA A 278 8.28 -12.86 4.39
C ALA A 278 7.57 -14.22 4.23
N VAL A 279 7.58 -14.80 3.02
CA VAL A 279 7.02 -16.14 2.77
C VAL A 279 7.78 -17.21 3.57
N GLY A 280 9.11 -17.10 3.65
CA GLY A 280 9.95 -17.98 4.47
C GLY A 280 9.56 -17.90 5.95
N ALA A 281 9.45 -16.69 6.50
CA ALA A 281 9.07 -16.45 7.88
C ALA A 281 7.68 -17.04 8.21
N TYR A 282 6.72 -16.93 7.30
CA TYR A 282 5.41 -17.58 7.45
C TYR A 282 5.53 -19.11 7.49
N ARG A 283 6.28 -19.71 6.56
CA ARG A 283 6.48 -21.17 6.51
C ARG A 283 7.18 -21.70 7.76
N ASP A 284 8.18 -20.98 8.27
CA ASP A 284 8.88 -21.33 9.50
C ASP A 284 7.94 -21.27 10.72
N ARG A 285 7.04 -20.26 10.76
CA ARG A 285 5.99 -20.16 11.79
C ARG A 285 5.06 -21.36 11.76
N VAL A 286 4.60 -21.76 10.58
CA VAL A 286 3.75 -22.96 10.41
C VAL A 286 4.48 -24.24 10.83
N ALA A 287 5.74 -24.41 10.42
CA ALA A 287 6.54 -25.60 10.72
C ALA A 287 6.86 -25.75 12.22
N THR A 288 6.99 -24.64 12.94
CA THR A 288 7.27 -24.63 14.39
C THR A 288 6.01 -24.73 15.25
N GLY A 289 4.83 -24.88 14.64
CA GLY A 289 3.55 -24.96 15.36
C GLY A 289 3.17 -23.64 16.03
N GLY A 290 3.77 -22.52 15.62
CA GLY A 290 3.37 -21.20 16.08
C GLY A 290 1.98 -20.90 15.54
N ALA A 291 0.95 -21.14 16.35
CA ALA A 291 -0.40 -20.69 16.04
C ALA A 291 -0.33 -19.18 15.81
N ALA A 292 -0.84 -18.72 14.66
CA ALA A 292 -1.18 -17.31 14.49
C ALA A 292 -2.19 -16.99 15.59
N THR A 293 -1.80 -16.14 16.54
CA THR A 293 -2.75 -15.47 17.42
C THR A 293 -3.59 -14.58 16.52
N ALA A 294 -4.74 -15.12 16.11
CA ALA A 294 -5.84 -14.36 15.52
C ALA A 294 -6.41 -13.40 16.57
#